data_AF-Q86G66-F1
#
_entry.id   AF-Q86G66-F1
#
_cell.length_a   1.000
_cell.length_b   1.000
_cell.length_c   1.000
_cell.angle_alpha   90.00
_cell.angle_beta   90.00
_cell.angle_gamma   90.00
#
_symmetry.space_group_name_H-M   'P 1'
#
loop_
_entity.id
_entity.type
_entity.pdbx_description
1 polymer ?
#
loop_
_entity_poly.entity_id
_entity_poly.type
_entity_poly.pdbx_seq_one_letter_code
_entity_poly.pdbx_strand_id
1 'polypeptide(L)'
;MDKHPKVADEIQQELASFNAASLKHTETQEKVLLPSKEDVQQEKIHNSLLEGVEQFEKTSMKHAQTQEKVCLPKKEDIESEKEHKQMIEGIETFDPSKLKHAETSVKNPLPTKEVIEQEKAA
;
A
#
# COMPACT_ATOMS: atom_id res chain seq x y z
N MET A 1 -37.09 50.43 4.99
CA MET A 1 -38.06 50.01 6.02
C MET A 1 -38.37 48.56 5.76
N ASP A 2 -37.48 47.69 6.21
CA ASP A 2 -37.48 46.26 5.92
C ASP A 2 -38.69 45.59 6.58
N LYS A 3 -39.57 45.02 5.76
CA LYS A 3 -40.74 44.28 6.22
C LYS A 3 -40.24 42.95 6.81
N HIS A 4 -40.16 42.89 8.14
CA HIS A 4 -39.96 41.62 8.82
C HIS A 4 -41.14 40.68 8.53
N PRO A 5 -40.90 39.37 8.36
CA PRO A 5 -41.96 38.40 8.12
C PRO A 5 -42.96 38.42 9.29
N LYS A 6 -44.25 38.54 8.96
CA LYS A 6 -45.34 38.45 9.95
C LYS A 6 -45.54 36.99 10.32
N VAL A 7 -45.44 36.70 11.62
CA VAL A 7 -45.78 35.39 12.19
C VAL A 7 -47.29 35.18 12.05
N ALA A 8 -47.71 33.98 11.63
CA ALA A 8 -49.12 33.63 11.45
C ALA A 8 -49.92 33.84 12.76
N ASP A 9 -51.18 34.25 12.62
CA ASP A 9 -52.02 34.62 13.77
C ASP A 9 -52.22 33.47 14.76
N GLU A 10 -52.22 32.21 14.28
CA GLU A 10 -52.31 31.04 15.15
C GLU A 10 -51.10 30.92 16.10
N ILE A 11 -49.89 31.16 15.58
CA ILE A 11 -48.64 31.08 16.37
C ILE A 11 -48.58 32.23 17.39
N GLN A 12 -49.08 33.42 17.03
CA GLN A 12 -49.15 34.55 17.96
C GLN A 12 -50.08 34.25 19.15
N GLN A 13 -51.23 33.60 18.88
CA GLN A 13 -52.17 33.22 19.93
C GLN A 13 -51.63 32.10 20.83
N GLU A 14 -50.93 31.13 20.25
CA GLU A 14 -50.28 30.06 21.00
C GLU A 14 -49.17 30.61 21.92
N LEU A 15 -48.37 31.56 21.42
CA LEU A 15 -47.35 32.24 22.24
C LEU A 15 -47.97 33.06 23.39
N ALA A 16 -49.07 33.77 23.11
CA ALA A 16 -49.78 34.56 24.13
C ALA A 16 -50.42 33.67 25.21
N SER A 17 -50.78 32.44 24.85
CA SER A 17 -51.39 31.43 25.75
C SER A 17 -50.35 30.50 26.39
N PHE A 18 -49.07 30.66 26.05
CA PHE A 18 -48.01 29.77 26.48
C PHE A 18 -47.80 29.86 27.99
N ASN A 19 -48.08 28.77 28.69
CA ASN A 19 -47.86 28.67 30.12
C ASN A 19 -46.49 28.06 30.40
N ALA A 20 -45.49 28.89 30.72
CA ALA A 20 -44.16 28.42 31.08
C ALA A 20 -44.16 27.47 32.30
N ALA A 21 -45.17 27.55 33.19
CA ALA A 21 -45.30 26.64 34.32
C ALA A 21 -45.73 25.21 33.93
N SER A 22 -46.18 25.00 32.68
CA SER A 22 -46.48 23.68 32.13
C SER A 22 -45.22 22.94 31.63
N LEU A 23 -44.08 23.63 31.55
CA LEU A 23 -42.81 22.99 31.22
C LEU A 23 -42.41 22.05 32.35
N LYS A 24 -42.00 20.83 31.97
CA LYS A 24 -41.47 19.86 32.93
C LYS A 24 -40.19 20.43 33.53
N HIS A 25 -40.14 20.50 34.85
CA HIS A 25 -38.90 20.82 35.55
C HIS A 25 -37.83 19.81 35.12
N THR A 26 -36.71 20.32 34.61
CA THR A 26 -35.56 19.52 34.19
C THR A 26 -34.37 20.03 34.97
N GLU A 27 -33.83 19.20 35.86
CA GLU A 27 -32.64 19.51 36.62
C GLU A 27 -31.40 19.32 35.73
N THR A 28 -30.66 20.39 35.47
CA THR A 28 -29.41 20.34 34.73
C THR A 28 -28.28 19.97 35.67
N GLN A 29 -27.67 18.79 35.48
CA GLN A 29 -26.48 18.41 36.24
C GLN A 29 -25.21 18.84 35.50
N GLU A 30 -24.43 19.73 36.12
CA GLU A 30 -23.07 20.04 35.68
C GLU A 30 -22.13 18.90 36.13
N LYS A 31 -21.64 18.11 35.17
CA LYS A 31 -20.79 16.96 35.46
C LYS A 31 -19.32 17.40 35.61
N VAL A 32 -18.99 18.06 36.72
CA VAL A 32 -17.59 18.36 37.08
C VAL A 32 -16.97 17.12 37.71
N LEU A 33 -16.61 16.13 36.87
CA LEU A 33 -15.89 14.95 37.33
C LEU A 33 -14.41 15.28 37.46
N LEU A 34 -13.84 15.01 38.64
CA LEU A 34 -12.40 15.01 38.81
C LEU A 34 -11.79 13.86 38.00
N PRO A 35 -10.57 14.02 37.46
CA PRO A 35 -9.82 12.93 36.86
C PRO A 35 -9.79 11.73 37.81
N SER A 36 -9.99 10.54 37.27
CA SER A 36 -9.86 9.31 38.03
C SER A 36 -8.39 9.05 38.38
N LYS A 37 -8.16 8.14 39.33
CA LYS A 37 -6.80 7.69 39.66
C LYS A 37 -6.10 7.12 38.42
N GLU A 38 -6.83 6.42 37.55
CA GLU A 38 -6.29 5.86 36.31
C GLU A 38 -5.85 6.98 35.36
N ASP A 39 -6.67 8.02 35.18
CA ASP A 39 -6.34 9.15 34.30
C ASP A 39 -5.03 9.83 34.70
N VAL A 40 -4.84 10.05 36.01
CA VAL A 40 -3.60 10.64 36.55
C VAL A 40 -2.41 9.69 36.41
N GLN A 41 -2.62 8.38 36.54
CA GLN A 41 -1.55 7.39 36.35
C GLN A 41 -1.11 7.33 34.88
N GLN A 42 -2.06 7.32 33.95
CA GLN A 42 -1.77 7.35 32.52
C GLN A 42 -1.03 8.64 32.13
N GLU A 43 -1.47 9.79 32.64
CA GLU A 43 -0.79 11.07 32.40
C GLU A 43 0.65 11.05 32.93
N LYS A 44 0.90 10.51 34.12
CA LYS A 44 2.26 10.36 34.65
C LYS A 44 3.15 9.45 33.79
N ILE A 45 2.61 8.35 33.29
CA ILE A 45 3.34 7.43 32.40
C ILE A 45 3.69 8.15 31.10
N HIS A 46 2.73 8.85 30.51
CA HIS A 46 2.93 9.63 29.29
C HIS A 46 4.00 10.70 29.47
N ASN A 47 3.92 11.50 30.53
CA ASN A 47 4.89 12.57 30.78
C ASN A 47 6.30 12.02 31.04
N SER A 48 6.41 10.92 31.80
CA SER A 48 7.69 10.23 32.03
C SER A 48 8.33 9.75 30.73
N LEU A 49 7.53 9.22 29.79
CA LEU A 49 8.04 8.80 28.47
C LEU A 49 8.52 10.00 27.66
N LEU A 50 7.77 11.11 27.65
CA LEU A 50 8.15 12.33 26.95
C LEU A 50 9.46 12.89 27.51
N GLU A 51 9.55 13.04 28.83
CA GLU A 51 10.76 13.52 29.50
C GLU A 51 11.98 12.64 29.18
N GLY A 52 11.81 11.31 29.18
CA GLY A 52 12.86 10.36 28.84
C GLY A 52 13.37 10.51 27.40
N VAL A 53 12.50 10.87 26.46
CA VAL A 53 12.87 11.12 25.06
C VAL A 53 13.50 12.51 24.90
N GLU A 54 12.94 13.53 25.55
CA GLU A 54 13.46 14.91 25.50
C GLU A 54 14.88 15.00 26.08
N GLN A 55 15.13 14.28 27.17
CA GLN A 55 16.43 14.25 27.86
C GLN A 55 17.35 13.15 27.34
N PHE A 56 16.99 12.49 26.22
CA PHE A 56 17.78 11.38 25.70
C PHE A 56 19.14 11.86 25.16
N GLU A 57 20.19 11.57 25.92
CA GLU A 57 21.57 11.87 25.54
C GLU A 57 22.05 10.92 24.43
N LYS A 58 22.07 11.40 23.18
CA LYS A 58 22.56 10.62 22.02
C LYS A 58 24.01 10.11 22.20
N THR A 59 24.80 10.80 23.02
CA THR A 59 26.17 10.40 23.36
C THR A 59 26.25 9.10 24.15
N SER A 60 25.14 8.69 24.81
CA SER A 60 25.02 7.40 25.51
C SER A 60 24.82 6.21 24.56
N MET A 61 24.54 6.46 23.27
CA MET A 61 24.39 5.40 22.29
C MET A 61 25.73 4.70 22.04
N LYS A 62 25.72 3.36 22.06
CA LYS A 62 26.89 2.56 21.69
C LYS A 62 27.19 2.76 20.20
N HIS A 63 28.47 2.89 19.86
CA HIS A 63 28.89 2.95 18.46
C HIS A 63 28.50 1.65 17.73
N ALA A 64 27.82 1.80 16.60
CA ALA A 64 27.50 0.71 15.69
C ALA A 64 28.24 0.92 14.37
N GLN A 65 29.14 0.00 14.02
CA GLN A 65 29.82 0.00 12.74
C GLN A 65 28.88 -0.58 11.67
N THR A 66 28.29 0.27 10.84
CA THR A 66 27.50 -0.14 9.67
C THR A 66 28.43 -0.38 8.48
N GLN A 67 28.36 -1.57 7.87
CA GLN A 67 29.04 -1.86 6.60
C GLN A 67 28.03 -1.75 5.46
N GLU A 68 28.03 -0.61 4.77
CA GLU A 68 27.29 -0.43 3.54
C GLU A 68 28.08 -1.07 2.38
N LYS A 69 27.56 -2.17 1.81
CA LYS A 69 28.21 -2.84 0.67
C LYS A 69 27.83 -2.16 -0.65
N VAL A 70 28.35 -0.95 -0.87
CA VAL A 70 28.39 -0.36 -2.22
C VAL A 70 29.67 -0.85 -2.89
N CYS A 71 29.65 -2.10 -3.36
CA CYS A 71 30.73 -2.61 -4.20
C CYS A 71 30.50 -2.11 -5.62
N LEU A 72 31.51 -1.49 -6.24
CA LEU A 72 31.49 -1.33 -7.69
C LEU A 72 31.41 -2.72 -8.34
N PRO A 73 30.69 -2.87 -9.47
CA PRO A 73 30.70 -4.11 -10.24
C PRO A 73 32.15 -4.54 -10.53
N LYS A 74 32.42 -5.83 -10.42
CA LYS A 74 33.75 -6.34 -10.74
C LYS A 74 33.96 -6.32 -12.26
N LYS A 75 35.21 -6.50 -12.69
CA LYS A 75 35.53 -6.61 -14.12
C LYS A 75 34.79 -7.76 -14.78
N GLU A 76 34.65 -8.89 -14.07
CA GLU A 76 33.93 -10.06 -14.57
C GLU A 76 32.44 -9.75 -14.80
N ASP A 77 31.81 -8.97 -13.90
CA ASP A 77 30.41 -8.56 -14.03
C ASP A 77 30.22 -7.71 -15.30
N ILE A 78 31.13 -6.74 -15.53
CA ILE A 78 31.10 -5.84 -16.70
C ILE A 78 31.34 -6.60 -18.01
N GLU A 79 32.29 -7.54 -18.01
CA GLU A 79 32.59 -8.37 -19.18
C GLU A 79 31.40 -9.27 -19.53
N SER A 80 30.78 -9.90 -18.53
CA SER A 80 29.60 -10.75 -18.74
C SER A 80 28.41 -9.97 -19.31
N GLU A 81 28.17 -8.75 -18.81
CA GLU A 81 27.10 -7.89 -19.32
C GLU A 81 27.38 -7.43 -20.75
N LYS A 82 28.65 -7.11 -21.06
CA LYS A 82 29.07 -6.74 -22.41
C LYS A 82 28.89 -7.90 -23.41
N GLU A 83 29.27 -9.11 -23.04
CA GLU A 83 29.07 -10.30 -23.89
C GLU A 83 27.59 -10.56 -24.14
N HIS A 84 26.76 -10.48 -23.09
CA HIS A 84 25.32 -10.67 -23.21
C HIS A 84 24.69 -9.62 -24.14
N LYS A 85 25.08 -8.35 -24.00
CA LYS A 85 24.62 -7.27 -24.87
C LYS A 85 25.03 -7.49 -26.32
N GLN A 86 26.28 -7.90 -26.57
CA GLN A 86 26.74 -8.22 -27.92
C GLN A 86 25.99 -9.40 -28.55
N MET A 87 25.65 -10.43 -27.76
CA MET A 87 24.84 -11.54 -28.23
C MET A 87 23.44 -11.08 -28.66
N ILE A 88 22.77 -10.28 -27.82
CA ILE A 88 21.43 -9.75 -28.13
C ILE A 88 21.47 -8.90 -29.40
N GLU A 89 22.41 -7.94 -29.47
CA GLU A 89 22.56 -7.07 -30.66
C GLU A 89 22.85 -7.89 -31.93
N GLY A 90 23.67 -8.94 -31.82
CA GLY A 90 23.97 -9.85 -32.93
C GLY A 90 22.75 -10.61 -33.44
N ILE A 91 21.81 -10.97 -32.55
CA ILE A 91 20.55 -11.62 -32.92
C ILE A 91 19.57 -10.61 -33.52
N GLU A 92 19.40 -9.44 -32.90
CA GLU A 92 18.48 -8.39 -33.36
C GLU A 92 18.85 -7.87 -34.75
N THR A 93 20.14 -7.75 -35.04
CA THR A 93 20.67 -7.24 -36.32
C THR A 93 21.00 -8.35 -37.32
N PHE A 94 20.72 -9.61 -36.98
CA PHE A 94 21.00 -10.73 -37.87
C PHE A 94 20.16 -10.63 -39.15
N ASP A 95 20.82 -10.62 -40.30
CA ASP A 95 20.18 -10.63 -41.61
C ASP A 95 19.97 -12.08 -42.07
N PRO A 96 18.71 -12.56 -42.15
CA PRO A 96 18.42 -13.93 -42.58
C PRO A 96 18.87 -14.22 -44.01
N SER A 97 19.05 -13.20 -44.85
CA SER A 97 19.53 -13.33 -46.23
C SER A 97 20.98 -13.84 -46.30
N LYS A 98 21.74 -13.75 -45.20
CA LYS A 98 23.10 -14.31 -45.09
C LYS A 98 23.09 -15.81 -44.84
N LEU A 99 21.94 -16.43 -44.57
CA LEU A 99 21.83 -17.88 -44.44
C LEU A 99 22.04 -18.54 -45.81
N LYS A 100 22.88 -19.58 -45.83
CA LYS A 100 23.06 -20.39 -47.03
C LYS A 100 21.80 -21.21 -47.28
N HIS A 101 21.45 -21.39 -48.56
CA HIS A 101 20.36 -22.27 -48.93
C HIS A 101 20.63 -23.70 -48.44
N ALA A 102 19.63 -24.30 -47.79
CA ALA A 102 19.66 -25.67 -47.32
C ALA A 102 18.43 -26.41 -47.86
N GLU A 103 18.64 -27.49 -48.59
CA GLU A 103 17.57 -28.35 -49.08
C GLU A 103 17.20 -29.38 -48.00
N THR A 104 16.00 -29.27 -47.45
CA THR A 104 15.52 -30.18 -46.38
C THR A 104 14.66 -31.29 -46.97
N SER A 105 15.06 -32.56 -46.79
CA SER A 105 14.26 -33.72 -47.18
C SER A 105 13.42 -34.22 -45.98
N VAL A 106 12.12 -34.00 -46.02
CA VAL A 106 11.17 -34.55 -45.04
C VAL A 106 10.79 -35.96 -45.48
N LYS A 107 11.35 -36.98 -44.81
CA LYS A 107 10.95 -38.37 -45.02
C LYS A 107 9.63 -38.60 -44.26
N ASN A 108 8.53 -38.56 -45.00
CA ASN A 108 7.22 -39.00 -44.50
C ASN A 108 6.80 -40.30 -45.24
N PRO A 109 7.51 -41.43 -45.02
CA PRO A 109 7.09 -42.69 -45.62
C PRO A 109 5.71 -43.08 -45.07
N LEU A 110 4.79 -43.45 -45.97
CA LEU A 110 3.54 -44.06 -45.54
C LEU A 110 3.85 -45.39 -44.82
N PRO A 111 3.15 -45.71 -43.72
CA PRO A 111 3.30 -47.01 -43.06
C PRO A 111 3.09 -48.14 -44.08
N THR A 112 3.95 -49.15 -44.05
CA THR A 112 3.78 -50.33 -44.90
C THR A 112 2.61 -51.17 -44.38
N LYS A 113 2.01 -52.00 -45.25
CA LYS A 113 0.89 -52.86 -44.87
C LYS A 113 1.20 -53.77 -43.68
N GLU A 114 2.43 -54.27 -43.59
CA GLU A 114 2.90 -55.09 -42.47
C GLU A 114 2.88 -54.34 -41.13
N VAL A 115 3.29 -53.06 -41.12
CA VAL A 115 3.29 -52.22 -39.92
C VAL A 115 1.85 -51.93 -39.48
N ILE A 116 0.95 -51.68 -40.42
CA ILE A 116 -0.48 -51.46 -40.15
C ILE A 116 -1.12 -52.73 -39.57
N GLU A 117 -0.77 -53.91 -40.09
CA GLU A 117 -1.30 -55.18 -39.59
C GLU A 117 -0.75 -55.54 -38.21
N GLN A 118 0.52 -55.25 -37.92
CA GLN A 118 1.09 -55.41 -36.58
C GLN A 118 0.42 -54.51 -35.54
N GLU A 119 0.14 -53.25 -35.86
CA GLU A 119 -0.58 -52.35 -34.94
C GLU A 119 -2.04 -52.75 -34.74
N LYS A 120 -2.68 -53.33 -35.76
CA LYS A 120 -4.07 -53.80 -35.66
C LYS A 120 -4.22 -55.10 -34.86
N ALA A 121 -3.13 -55.84 -34.66
CA ALA A 121 -3.09 -57.10 -33.92
C ALA A 121 -2.67 -56.95 -32.44
N ALA A 122 -2.23 -55.76 -32.02
CA ALA A 122 -1.98 -55.38 -30.63
C ALA A 122 -3.26 -54.86 -29.96
#